data_AF-A0A524EAH0-F1
#
_entry.id   AF-A0A524EAH0-F1
#
_cell.length_a   1.000
_cell.length_b   1.000
_cell.length_c   1.000
_cell.angle_alpha   90.00
_cell.angle_beta   90.00
_cell.angle_gamma   90.00
#
_symmetry.space_group_name_H-M   'P 1'
#
loop_
_entity.id
_entity.type
_entity.pdbx_description
1 polymer ?
#
loop_
_entity_poly.entity_id
_entity_poly.type
_entity_poly.pdbx_seq_one_letter_code
_entity_poly.pdbx_strand_id
1 'polypeptide(L)'
;MKKARIAGITMAIALVVMTTAVQPAAANPGTRLESLYGFLVERYDDDGERGFTRIGQTISRNEPTYSATIALDALGYFDARPPPFDLLKMKNFTQKLQWIRSLDETDDQYGSMADFIAGSYDIHSTFMGIQTWFLLSQQDEDIPGMEDVTMNLTATLVYVNKTYNEDGGFGRAEGEDSDLLSTYHAVSTMDAILEAISEEFPEQTWSVWLPNATATVEWILKCREGNGFKISPDSRVSGVTSTASALLALDILDALPQISDDIQDIADWIGSLQVEQATSMQYVGGWAEGVNTNDTNIMSTYYALLALDLLDAIDSQVNQSIAVDFILDCQATDGSWGFTPEREVGNIAYVGRAIRSLEMLNQNLNQVLAVEDPNNPAPVLLDWRIVAVIAITVGAVVIAIVSVRMD
;
A
#
# COMPACT_ATOMS: atom_id res chain seq x y z
N MET A 1 -10.43 39.53 -59.32
CA MET A 1 -9.84 38.17 -59.22
C MET A 1 -8.49 38.12 -58.48
N LYS A 2 -7.46 38.92 -58.83
CA LYS A 2 -6.14 38.86 -58.14
C LYS A 2 -6.20 39.08 -56.62
N LYS A 3 -6.99 40.05 -56.14
CA LYS A 3 -7.12 40.34 -54.70
C LYS A 3 -7.82 39.23 -53.90
N ALA A 4 -8.79 38.53 -54.50
CA ALA A 4 -9.48 37.41 -53.87
C ALA A 4 -8.57 36.17 -53.76
N ARG A 5 -7.72 35.90 -54.76
CA ARG A 5 -6.72 34.83 -54.69
C ARG A 5 -5.67 35.08 -53.60
N ILE A 6 -5.19 36.33 -53.47
CA ILE A 6 -4.21 36.68 -52.43
C ILE A 6 -4.83 36.53 -51.04
N ALA A 7 -6.06 37.03 -50.82
CA ALA A 7 -6.75 36.89 -49.55
C ALA A 7 -6.99 35.42 -49.15
N GLY A 8 -7.35 34.55 -50.10
CA GLY A 8 -7.51 33.12 -49.86
C GLY A 8 -6.20 32.42 -49.46
N ILE A 9 -5.09 32.75 -50.12
CA ILE A 9 -3.77 32.20 -49.79
C ILE A 9 -3.31 32.69 -48.41
N THR A 10 -3.47 33.98 -48.11
CA THR A 10 -3.10 34.53 -46.79
C THR A 10 -3.93 33.91 -45.67
N MET A 11 -5.22 33.66 -45.88
CA MET A 11 -6.08 33.03 -44.88
C MET A 11 -5.75 31.54 -44.68
N ALA A 12 -5.40 30.82 -45.75
CA ALA A 12 -4.91 29.45 -45.66
C ALA A 12 -3.58 29.37 -44.89
N ILE A 13 -2.62 30.28 -45.16
CA ILE A 13 -1.36 30.36 -44.42
C ILE A 13 -1.61 30.73 -42.95
N ALA A 14 -2.51 31.67 -42.66
CA ALA A 14 -2.85 32.05 -41.30
C ALA A 14 -3.50 30.90 -40.50
N LEU A 15 -4.34 30.09 -41.15
CA LEU A 15 -4.91 28.87 -40.55
C LEU A 15 -3.85 27.79 -40.31
N VAL A 16 -2.88 27.63 -41.22
CA VAL A 16 -1.73 26.74 -41.02
C VAL A 16 -0.85 27.21 -39.85
N VAL A 17 -0.59 28.53 -39.74
CA VAL A 17 0.21 29.08 -38.63
C VAL A 17 -0.52 28.99 -37.29
N MET A 18 -1.83 29.27 -37.25
CA MET A 18 -2.63 29.13 -36.02
C MET A 18 -2.73 27.68 -35.53
N THR A 19 -2.81 26.70 -36.44
CA THR A 19 -2.83 25.28 -36.06
C THR A 19 -1.47 24.79 -35.57
N THR A 20 -0.35 25.37 -36.00
CA THR A 20 0.98 25.08 -35.41
C THR A 20 1.23 25.72 -34.05
N ALA A 21 0.44 26.73 -33.65
CA ALA A 21 0.61 27.46 -32.40
C ALA A 21 -0.24 26.92 -31.22
N VAL A 22 -1.28 26.15 -31.51
CA VAL A 22 -2.07 25.47 -30.47
C VAL A 22 -1.46 24.08 -30.29
N GLN A 23 -0.62 23.91 -29.27
CA GLN A 23 -0.37 22.56 -28.78
C GLN A 23 -1.73 22.01 -28.32
N PRO A 24 -2.18 20.84 -28.81
CA PRO A 24 -3.28 20.18 -28.14
C PRO A 24 -2.89 20.06 -26.66
N ALA A 25 -3.84 20.31 -25.76
CA ALA A 25 -3.70 19.83 -24.39
C ALA A 25 -3.45 18.33 -24.53
N ALA A 26 -2.19 17.92 -24.48
CA ALA A 26 -1.84 16.54 -24.61
C ALA A 26 -2.55 15.85 -23.46
N ALA A 27 -3.43 14.91 -23.78
CA ALA A 27 -3.63 13.77 -22.91
C ALA A 27 -2.24 13.14 -22.79
N ASN A 28 -1.50 13.58 -21.77
CA ASN A 28 -0.19 13.03 -21.47
C ASN A 28 -0.41 11.54 -21.15
N PRO A 29 0.45 10.63 -21.60
CA PRO A 29 0.39 9.25 -21.11
C PRO A 29 0.40 9.27 -19.59
N GLY A 30 -0.48 8.48 -18.96
CA GLY A 30 -0.39 8.25 -17.53
C GLY A 30 0.81 7.35 -17.27
N THR A 31 1.80 7.83 -16.54
CA THR A 31 2.77 6.93 -15.89
C THR A 31 2.05 6.09 -14.84
N ARG A 32 2.66 4.96 -14.45
CA ARG A 32 2.14 4.15 -13.33
C ARG A 32 1.92 5.00 -12.07
N LEU A 33 2.81 5.96 -11.82
CA LEU A 33 2.72 6.92 -10.71
C LEU A 33 1.52 7.85 -10.85
N GLU A 34 1.26 8.39 -12.05
CA GLU A 34 0.10 9.27 -12.29
C GLU A 34 -1.22 8.51 -12.18
N SER A 35 -1.29 7.26 -12.66
CA SER A 35 -2.48 6.41 -12.46
C SER A 35 -2.73 6.15 -10.98
N LEU A 36 -1.69 5.80 -10.21
CA LEU A 36 -1.80 5.65 -8.76
C LEU A 36 -2.25 6.94 -8.08
N TYR A 37 -1.63 8.07 -8.43
CA TYR A 37 -2.00 9.36 -7.85
C TYR A 37 -3.45 9.71 -8.15
N GLY A 38 -3.91 9.52 -9.39
CA GLY A 38 -5.30 9.71 -9.79
C GLY A 38 -6.25 8.84 -8.97
N PHE A 39 -5.92 7.55 -8.81
CA PHE A 39 -6.68 6.64 -7.96
C PHE A 39 -6.79 7.12 -6.51
N LEU A 40 -5.68 7.56 -5.91
CA LEU A 40 -5.65 8.08 -4.54
C LEU A 40 -6.50 9.35 -4.41
N VAL A 41 -6.39 10.29 -5.34
CA VAL A 41 -7.21 11.52 -5.36
C VAL A 41 -8.70 11.19 -5.42
N GLU A 42 -9.12 10.22 -6.24
CA GLU A 42 -10.53 9.81 -6.31
C GLU A 42 -11.05 9.09 -5.06
N ARG A 43 -10.17 8.61 -4.18
CA ARG A 43 -10.55 7.90 -2.95
C ARG A 43 -10.38 8.74 -1.70
N TYR A 44 -9.67 9.86 -1.79
CA TYR A 44 -9.55 10.81 -0.70
C TYR A 44 -10.89 11.50 -0.45
N ASP A 45 -11.38 11.41 0.78
CA ASP A 45 -12.71 11.90 1.17
C ASP A 45 -12.71 13.41 1.40
N ASP A 46 -12.66 14.16 0.30
CA ASP A 46 -12.56 15.61 0.28
C ASP A 46 -13.82 16.34 0.77
N ASP A 47 -14.94 15.65 0.99
CA ASP A 47 -16.17 16.29 1.48
C ASP A 47 -16.58 15.76 2.87
N GLY A 48 -15.98 14.66 3.33
CA GLY A 48 -16.28 14.01 4.60
C GLY A 48 -15.15 14.12 5.62
N GLU A 49 -14.72 12.96 6.11
CA GLU A 49 -13.84 12.85 7.27
C GLU A 49 -12.35 12.98 6.92
N ARG A 50 -11.99 13.04 5.62
CA ARG A 50 -10.62 13.23 5.11
C ARG A 50 -9.67 12.07 5.38
N GLY A 51 -10.22 10.86 5.44
CA GLY A 51 -9.47 9.63 5.21
C GLY A 51 -9.62 9.16 3.76
N PHE A 52 -9.25 7.91 3.51
CA PHE A 52 -9.43 7.26 2.21
C PHE A 52 -10.59 6.27 2.25
N THR A 53 -11.27 6.12 1.12
CA THR A 53 -12.45 5.28 0.96
C THR A 53 -12.15 4.00 0.17
N ARG A 54 -13.01 2.99 0.32
CA ARG A 54 -13.03 1.83 -0.58
C ARG A 54 -13.73 2.19 -1.89
N ILE A 55 -13.45 1.44 -2.95
CA ILE A 55 -14.11 1.59 -4.25
C ILE A 55 -15.64 1.49 -4.08
N GLY A 56 -16.36 2.47 -4.65
CA GLY A 56 -17.82 2.54 -4.59
C GLY A 56 -18.40 2.94 -3.21
N GLN A 57 -17.56 3.37 -2.27
CA GLN A 57 -17.98 3.84 -0.95
C GLN A 57 -17.65 5.32 -0.77
N THR A 58 -18.38 5.98 0.13
CA THR A 58 -18.20 7.41 0.44
C THR A 58 -17.76 7.62 1.89
N ILE A 59 -17.38 6.55 2.59
CA ILE A 59 -17.03 6.60 4.01
C ILE A 59 -15.54 6.34 4.13
N SER A 60 -14.83 7.30 4.73
CA SER A 60 -13.42 7.16 5.12
C SER A 60 -13.23 5.94 6.02
N ARG A 61 -12.20 5.13 5.73
CA ARG A 61 -11.92 3.88 6.44
C ARG A 61 -10.45 3.77 6.84
N ASN A 62 -10.19 3.02 7.90
CA ASN A 62 -8.89 2.83 8.50
C ASN A 62 -7.91 2.15 7.54
N GLU A 63 -8.22 0.94 7.06
CA GLU A 63 -7.34 0.17 6.17
C GLU A 63 -6.95 0.92 4.88
N PRO A 64 -7.90 1.53 4.12
CA PRO A 64 -7.57 2.42 3.02
C PRO A 64 -6.65 3.58 3.39
N THR A 65 -6.92 4.22 4.53
CA THR A 65 -6.12 5.38 4.98
C THR A 65 -4.72 4.95 5.35
N TYR A 66 -4.57 3.85 6.10
CA TYR A 66 -3.28 3.26 6.43
C TYR A 66 -2.47 2.92 5.18
N SER A 67 -3.07 2.21 4.23
CA SER A 67 -2.39 1.81 2.99
C SER A 67 -1.99 3.00 2.12
N ALA A 68 -2.86 4.00 1.99
CA ALA A 68 -2.54 5.25 1.31
C ALA A 68 -1.43 6.01 2.03
N THR A 69 -1.46 6.10 3.35
CA THR A 69 -0.46 6.81 4.16
C THR A 69 0.94 6.24 3.94
N ILE A 70 1.09 4.91 3.93
CA ILE A 70 2.35 4.23 3.58
C ILE A 70 2.82 4.63 2.19
N ALA A 71 1.94 4.57 1.20
CA ALA A 71 2.29 4.89 -0.18
C ALA A 71 2.68 6.37 -0.34
N LEU A 72 1.96 7.29 0.31
CA LEU A 72 2.23 8.72 0.24
C LEU A 72 3.56 9.09 0.87
N ASP A 73 3.86 8.50 2.04
CA ASP A 73 5.13 8.69 2.73
C ASP A 73 6.30 8.17 1.89
N ALA A 74 6.23 6.91 1.44
CA ALA A 74 7.25 6.28 0.60
C ALA A 74 7.52 7.03 -0.71
N LEU A 75 6.50 7.65 -1.30
CA LEU A 75 6.63 8.47 -2.52
C LEU A 75 7.16 9.89 -2.25
N GLY A 76 7.43 10.25 -0.99
CA GLY A 76 7.93 11.57 -0.58
C GLY A 76 6.86 12.66 -0.60
N TYR A 77 5.57 12.29 -0.63
CA TYR A 77 4.48 13.28 -0.60
C TYR A 77 4.28 13.92 0.77
N PHE A 78 4.78 13.29 1.84
CA PHE A 78 4.78 13.89 3.17
C PHE A 78 5.69 15.11 3.25
N ASP A 79 6.82 15.09 2.53
CA ASP A 79 7.78 16.21 2.49
C ASP A 79 7.40 17.32 1.51
N ALA A 80 6.41 17.10 0.65
CA ALA A 80 5.94 18.11 -0.28
C ALA A 80 5.32 19.31 0.47
N ARG A 81 5.53 20.54 -0.05
CA ARG A 81 5.01 21.77 0.57
C ARG A 81 4.34 22.65 -0.51
N PRO A 82 2.99 22.80 -0.50
CA PRO A 82 2.05 22.10 0.38
C PRO A 82 1.97 20.60 0.06
N PRO A 83 1.68 19.73 1.05
CA PRO A 83 1.39 18.32 0.78
C PRO A 83 0.17 18.19 -0.15
N PRO A 84 0.13 17.17 -1.03
CA PRO A 84 -0.99 16.97 -1.95
C PRO A 84 -2.29 16.55 -1.24
N PHE A 85 -2.19 16.02 -0.02
CA PHE A 85 -3.31 15.63 0.83
C PHE A 85 -3.21 16.36 2.18
N ASP A 86 -4.34 16.61 2.83
CA ASP A 86 -4.38 17.35 4.10
C ASP A 86 -4.02 16.41 5.27
N LEU A 87 -2.71 16.28 5.53
CA LEU A 87 -2.17 15.36 6.52
C LEU A 87 -2.69 15.63 7.94
N LEU A 88 -2.92 16.89 8.30
CA LEU A 88 -3.54 17.26 9.58
C LEU A 88 -4.95 16.68 9.69
N LYS A 89 -5.74 16.76 8.64
CA LYS A 89 -7.09 16.19 8.66
C LYS A 89 -7.08 14.66 8.61
N MET A 90 -6.13 14.04 7.91
CA MET A 90 -5.92 12.59 7.97
C MET A 90 -5.58 12.13 9.40
N LYS A 91 -4.73 12.88 10.12
CA LYS A 91 -4.38 12.60 11.51
C LYS A 91 -5.61 12.73 12.42
N ASN A 92 -6.40 13.80 12.25
CA ASN A 92 -7.68 13.97 12.95
C ASN A 92 -8.70 12.84 12.68
N PHE A 93 -8.81 12.38 11.43
CA PHE A 93 -9.64 11.22 11.09
C PHE A 93 -9.18 9.98 11.86
N THR A 94 -7.88 9.72 11.83
CA THR A 94 -7.29 8.57 12.51
C THR A 94 -7.57 8.63 14.01
N GLN A 95 -7.38 9.79 14.66
CA GLN A 95 -7.75 10.00 16.09
C GLN A 95 -9.21 9.63 16.38
N LYS A 96 -10.16 10.03 15.51
CA LYS A 96 -11.60 9.77 15.68
C LYS A 96 -11.98 8.29 15.59
N LEU A 97 -11.10 7.45 15.04
CA LEU A 97 -11.31 6.00 15.01
C LEU A 97 -11.11 5.36 16.39
N GLN A 98 -10.43 6.04 17.32
CA GLN A 98 -10.19 5.50 18.65
C GLN A 98 -11.48 5.46 19.47
N TRP A 99 -11.80 4.29 20.02
CA TRP A 99 -12.96 4.06 20.86
C TRP A 99 -12.72 4.49 22.31
N ILE A 100 -12.88 5.78 22.58
CA ILE A 100 -12.77 6.36 23.94
C ILE A 100 -14.09 6.94 24.46
N ARG A 101 -15.21 6.69 23.77
CA ARG A 101 -16.50 7.33 24.06
C ARG A 101 -17.13 6.90 25.38
N SER A 102 -16.98 5.64 25.78
CA SER A 102 -17.62 5.11 26.98
C SER A 102 -16.94 5.55 28.27
N LEU A 103 -15.68 6.05 28.25
CA LEU A 103 -14.81 6.26 29.43
C LEU A 103 -14.73 5.07 30.41
N ASP A 104 -15.44 3.99 30.11
CA ASP A 104 -15.57 2.78 30.90
C ASP A 104 -14.60 1.78 30.30
N GLU A 105 -13.50 1.57 31.00
CA GLU A 105 -12.44 0.65 30.60
C GLU A 105 -12.95 -0.81 30.53
N THR A 106 -14.13 -1.11 31.08
CA THR A 106 -14.74 -2.44 30.99
C THR A 106 -15.45 -2.70 29.68
N ASP A 107 -15.72 -1.68 28.86
CA ASP A 107 -16.30 -1.85 27.51
C ASP A 107 -15.30 -2.58 26.60
N ASP A 108 -15.70 -3.69 25.99
CA ASP A 108 -14.87 -4.57 25.14
C ASP A 108 -14.09 -3.78 24.07
N GLN A 109 -14.65 -2.70 23.55
CA GLN A 109 -14.04 -1.87 22.51
C GLN A 109 -13.16 -0.72 23.05
N TYR A 110 -13.15 -0.46 24.36
CA TYR A 110 -12.45 0.67 24.96
C TYR A 110 -10.97 0.66 24.59
N GLY A 111 -10.52 1.74 23.94
CA GLY A 111 -9.14 1.94 23.50
C GLY A 111 -8.80 1.36 22.12
N SER A 112 -9.64 0.51 21.55
CA SER A 112 -9.45 -0.04 20.20
C SER A 112 -9.52 1.04 19.11
N MET A 113 -9.05 0.70 17.91
CA MET A 113 -9.33 1.50 16.70
C MET A 113 -10.36 0.80 15.82
N ALA A 114 -11.34 1.56 15.35
CA ALA A 114 -12.35 1.08 14.43
C ALA A 114 -11.88 1.07 12.96
N ASP A 115 -12.51 0.27 12.11
CA ASP A 115 -12.35 0.32 10.64
C ASP A 115 -12.94 1.61 10.04
N PHE A 116 -13.92 2.22 10.71
CA PHE A 116 -14.50 3.52 10.37
C PHE A 116 -15.14 4.11 11.62
N ILE A 117 -15.52 5.38 11.61
CA ILE A 117 -16.10 6.02 12.80
C ILE A 117 -17.33 5.24 13.28
N ALA A 118 -17.25 4.74 14.51
CA ALA A 118 -18.24 3.88 15.14
C ALA A 118 -18.49 2.53 14.44
N GLY A 119 -17.50 2.03 13.70
CA GLY A 119 -17.53 0.76 12.99
C GLY A 119 -17.00 -0.43 13.81
N SER A 120 -16.78 -1.55 13.12
CA SER A 120 -16.13 -2.73 13.69
C SER A 120 -14.71 -2.41 14.15
N TYR A 121 -14.26 -3.10 15.20
CA TYR A 121 -12.93 -2.97 15.77
C TYR A 121 -12.33 -4.37 15.92
N ASP A 122 -11.01 -4.44 15.86
CA ASP A 122 -10.21 -5.63 16.14
C ASP A 122 -8.75 -5.22 16.33
N ILE A 123 -7.90 -6.17 16.70
CA ILE A 123 -6.46 -5.94 16.86
C ILE A 123 -5.78 -5.51 15.56
N HIS A 124 -6.29 -5.96 14.40
CA HIS A 124 -5.74 -5.59 13.10
C HIS A 124 -6.02 -4.11 12.75
N SER A 125 -7.26 -3.66 12.95
CA SER A 125 -7.67 -2.27 12.80
C SER A 125 -6.93 -1.38 13.81
N THR A 126 -6.72 -1.89 15.03
CA THR A 126 -5.91 -1.22 16.07
C THR A 126 -4.48 -1.03 15.62
N PHE A 127 -3.82 -2.08 15.15
CA PHE A 127 -2.49 -2.02 14.57
C PHE A 127 -2.40 -0.99 13.43
N MET A 128 -3.27 -1.07 12.42
CA MET A 128 -3.26 -0.13 11.29
C MET A 128 -3.47 1.32 11.72
N GLY A 129 -4.41 1.56 12.64
CA GLY A 129 -4.72 2.89 13.13
C GLY A 129 -3.56 3.52 13.89
N ILE A 130 -2.89 2.74 14.75
CA ILE A 130 -1.73 3.20 15.53
C ILE A 130 -0.51 3.43 14.62
N GLN A 131 -0.26 2.54 13.66
CA GLN A 131 0.83 2.74 12.69
C GLN A 131 0.59 3.98 11.81
N THR A 132 -0.65 4.18 11.34
CA THR A 132 -1.03 5.40 10.61
C THR A 132 -0.80 6.65 11.45
N TRP A 133 -1.20 6.60 12.72
CA TRP A 133 -1.03 7.70 13.65
C TRP A 133 0.43 8.09 13.83
N PHE A 134 1.30 7.13 14.15
CA PHE A 134 2.71 7.41 14.36
C PHE A 134 3.39 7.91 13.10
N LEU A 135 3.05 7.36 11.93
CA LEU A 135 3.59 7.82 10.65
C LEU A 135 3.21 9.28 10.36
N LEU A 136 1.95 9.67 10.60
CA LEU A 136 1.51 11.06 10.47
C LEU A 136 2.15 11.97 11.52
N SER A 137 2.38 11.46 12.73
CA SER A 137 3.01 12.20 13.84
C SER A 137 4.47 12.58 13.56
N GLN A 138 5.15 11.95 12.60
CA GLN A 138 6.48 12.40 12.17
C GLN A 138 6.48 13.83 11.60
N GLN A 139 5.32 14.34 11.22
CA GLN A 139 5.14 15.68 10.68
C GLN A 139 4.66 16.70 11.74
N ASP A 140 4.70 16.36 13.04
CA ASP A 140 4.19 17.20 14.13
C ASP A 140 4.92 18.54 14.26
N GLU A 141 6.22 18.58 13.97
CA GLU A 141 7.00 19.84 14.00
C GLU A 141 6.86 20.67 12.72
N ASP A 142 6.45 20.06 11.61
CA ASP A 142 6.49 20.64 10.28
C ASP A 142 5.16 21.23 9.80
N ILE A 143 4.05 20.66 10.26
CA ILE A 143 2.69 21.05 9.84
C ILE A 143 1.93 21.62 11.04
N PRO A 144 1.63 22.93 11.06
CA PRO A 144 1.01 23.57 12.21
C PRO A 144 -0.31 22.93 12.67
N GLY A 145 -0.40 22.61 13.96
CA GLY A 145 -1.59 22.06 14.62
C GLY A 145 -1.66 20.53 14.60
N MET A 146 -0.68 19.84 14.01
CA MET A 146 -0.58 18.37 14.08
C MET A 146 -0.30 17.86 15.49
N GLU A 147 0.54 18.59 16.23
CA GLU A 147 0.93 18.32 17.61
C GLU A 147 -0.26 18.38 18.59
N ASP A 148 -1.31 19.15 18.24
CA ASP A 148 -2.51 19.30 19.07
C ASP A 148 -3.46 18.09 18.94
N VAL A 149 -3.31 17.29 17.89
CA VAL A 149 -4.07 16.05 17.71
C VAL A 149 -3.35 14.96 18.50
N THR A 150 -3.98 14.44 19.57
CA THR A 150 -3.39 13.44 20.49
C THR A 150 -4.24 12.16 20.61
N MET A 151 -3.63 10.99 20.77
CA MET A 151 -4.33 9.73 21.06
C MET A 151 -4.16 9.31 22.51
N ASN A 152 -5.15 8.59 23.06
CA ASN A 152 -5.00 7.97 24.38
C ASN A 152 -4.28 6.62 24.24
N LEU A 153 -2.95 6.64 24.16
CA LEU A 153 -2.15 5.44 23.92
C LEU A 153 -2.27 4.39 25.04
N THR A 154 -2.44 4.83 26.29
CA THR A 154 -2.69 3.93 27.43
C THR A 154 -3.98 3.15 27.27
N ALA A 155 -5.06 3.78 26.80
CA ALA A 155 -6.31 3.07 26.51
C ALA A 155 -6.11 2.01 25.42
N THR A 156 -5.30 2.30 24.40
CA THR A 156 -4.96 1.30 23.37
C THR A 156 -4.24 0.10 23.98
N LEU A 157 -3.29 0.32 24.89
CA LEU A 157 -2.63 -0.78 25.59
C LEU A 157 -3.60 -1.62 26.44
N VAL A 158 -4.61 -0.99 27.06
CA VAL A 158 -5.70 -1.69 27.76
C VAL A 158 -6.44 -2.60 26.79
N TYR A 159 -6.82 -2.10 25.60
CA TYR A 159 -7.48 -2.94 24.59
C TYR A 159 -6.60 -4.11 24.13
N VAL A 160 -5.33 -3.86 23.82
CA VAL A 160 -4.38 -4.91 23.39
C VAL A 160 -4.33 -6.02 24.44
N ASN A 161 -4.28 -5.68 25.73
CA ASN A 161 -4.27 -6.65 26.83
C ASN A 161 -5.57 -7.49 26.90
N LYS A 162 -6.74 -6.93 26.57
CA LYS A 162 -8.00 -7.71 26.49
C LYS A 162 -7.99 -8.80 25.43
N THR A 163 -7.16 -8.65 24.40
CA THR A 163 -7.03 -9.65 23.33
C THR A 163 -6.07 -10.78 23.67
N TYR A 164 -5.37 -10.71 24.82
CA TYR A 164 -4.47 -11.75 25.31
C TYR A 164 -5.23 -12.96 25.87
N ASN A 165 -4.80 -14.17 25.50
CA ASN A 165 -5.39 -15.42 25.97
C ASN A 165 -4.47 -16.15 26.95
N GLU A 166 -5.06 -17.02 27.78
CA GLU A 166 -4.31 -17.82 28.78
C GLU A 166 -3.23 -18.74 28.15
N ASP A 167 -3.34 -19.05 26.87
CA ASP A 167 -2.39 -19.88 26.13
C ASP A 167 -1.08 -19.15 25.78
N GLY A 168 -1.03 -17.82 25.92
CA GLY A 168 0.11 -16.97 25.61
C GLY A 168 -0.06 -16.14 24.33
N GLY A 169 -0.98 -16.50 23.44
CA GLY A 169 -1.22 -15.79 22.20
C GLY A 169 -2.25 -14.68 22.33
N PHE A 170 -2.48 -13.96 21.24
CA PHE A 170 -3.52 -12.95 21.13
C PHE A 170 -4.53 -13.33 20.05
N GLY A 171 -5.81 -13.13 20.35
CA GLY A 171 -6.91 -13.26 19.41
C GLY A 171 -7.19 -11.96 18.66
N ARG A 172 -8.07 -12.03 17.66
CA ARG A 172 -8.48 -10.85 16.89
C ARG A 172 -9.26 -9.83 17.72
N ALA A 173 -10.03 -10.31 18.69
CA ALA A 173 -10.79 -9.54 19.67
C ALA A 173 -10.84 -10.31 21.00
N GLU A 174 -11.37 -9.69 22.05
CA GLU A 174 -11.54 -10.34 23.36
C GLU A 174 -12.33 -11.66 23.24
N GLY A 175 -11.76 -12.73 23.76
CA GLY A 175 -12.36 -14.07 23.75
C GLY A 175 -12.29 -14.83 22.41
N GLU A 176 -11.66 -14.29 21.37
CA GLU A 176 -11.36 -15.04 20.15
C GLU A 176 -10.07 -15.87 20.28
N ASP A 177 -10.00 -16.98 19.53
CA ASP A 177 -8.84 -17.88 19.54
C ASP A 177 -7.55 -17.17 19.11
N SER A 178 -6.43 -17.55 19.73
CA SER A 178 -5.12 -17.00 19.42
C SER A 178 -4.65 -17.38 18.00
N ASP A 179 -4.10 -16.40 17.29
CA ASP A 179 -3.47 -16.61 15.98
C ASP A 179 -2.19 -15.76 15.82
N LEU A 180 -1.26 -16.19 14.95
CA LEU A 180 0.05 -15.53 14.82
C LEU A 180 -0.04 -14.11 14.25
N LEU A 181 -1.01 -13.84 13.38
CA LEU A 181 -1.16 -12.52 12.78
C LEU A 181 -1.69 -11.52 13.82
N SER A 182 -2.69 -11.92 14.61
CA SER A 182 -3.21 -11.16 15.75
C SER A 182 -2.15 -10.98 16.84
N THR A 183 -1.37 -12.02 17.14
CA THR A 183 -0.24 -11.96 18.09
C THR A 183 0.82 -10.96 17.64
N TYR A 184 1.23 -10.99 16.37
CA TYR A 184 2.15 -10.00 15.81
C TYR A 184 1.58 -8.58 15.89
N HIS A 185 0.33 -8.36 15.47
CA HIS A 185 -0.31 -7.04 15.53
C HIS A 185 -0.38 -6.50 16.97
N ALA A 186 -0.71 -7.35 17.96
CA ALA A 186 -0.75 -6.97 19.36
C ALA A 186 0.63 -6.56 19.89
N VAL A 187 1.64 -7.41 19.69
CA VAL A 187 3.02 -7.19 20.15
C VAL A 187 3.62 -5.96 19.46
N SER A 188 3.44 -5.79 18.15
CA SER A 188 3.92 -4.62 17.41
C SER A 188 3.21 -3.32 17.81
N THR A 189 1.91 -3.38 18.11
CA THR A 189 1.18 -2.20 18.63
C THR A 189 1.71 -1.80 20.00
N MET A 190 1.95 -2.79 20.88
CA MET A 190 2.50 -2.56 22.21
C MET A 190 3.90 -1.96 22.13
N ASP A 191 4.77 -2.53 21.30
CA ASP A 191 6.15 -2.05 21.10
C ASP A 191 6.21 -0.59 20.66
N ALA A 192 5.49 -0.25 19.58
CA ALA A 192 5.46 1.11 19.04
C ALA A 192 4.95 2.13 20.08
N ILE A 193 3.95 1.76 20.89
CA ILE A 193 3.45 2.63 21.95
C ILE A 193 4.46 2.77 23.07
N LEU A 194 5.02 1.66 23.57
CA LEU A 194 5.96 1.67 24.68
C LEU A 194 7.24 2.44 24.34
N GLU A 195 7.74 2.31 23.11
CA GLU A 195 8.85 3.13 22.60
C GLU A 195 8.48 4.62 22.66
N ALA A 196 7.34 5.00 22.07
CA ALA A 196 6.90 6.38 21.96
C ALA A 196 6.67 7.08 23.31
N ILE A 197 6.24 6.33 24.34
CA ILE A 197 5.94 6.90 25.67
C ILE A 197 7.07 6.71 26.68
N SER A 198 8.15 6.00 26.32
CA SER A 198 9.19 5.57 27.26
C SER A 198 9.90 6.73 27.99
N GLU A 199 10.08 7.88 27.32
CA GLU A 199 10.73 9.04 27.92
C GLU A 199 9.81 9.78 28.91
N GLU A 200 8.52 9.92 28.56
CA GLU A 200 7.54 10.65 29.37
C GLU A 200 7.01 9.81 30.53
N PHE A 201 6.81 8.50 30.30
CA PHE A 201 6.21 7.55 31.24
C PHE A 201 7.08 6.29 31.39
N PRO A 202 8.29 6.40 31.99
CA PRO A 202 9.27 5.32 32.07
C PRO A 202 8.82 4.10 32.88
N GLU A 203 7.75 4.22 33.68
CA GLU A 203 7.14 3.11 34.41
C GLU A 203 6.27 2.22 33.51
N GLN A 204 5.82 2.73 32.35
CA GLN A 204 5.05 1.97 31.37
C GLN A 204 6.02 1.08 30.58
N THR A 205 6.15 -0.17 31.02
CA THR A 205 7.09 -1.13 30.43
C THR A 205 6.38 -2.37 29.92
N TRP A 206 7.09 -3.18 29.12
CA TRP A 206 6.62 -4.50 28.70
C TRP A 206 6.08 -5.35 29.85
N SER A 207 6.75 -5.35 31.01
CA SER A 207 6.33 -6.13 32.18
C SER A 207 5.00 -5.68 32.82
N VAL A 208 4.56 -4.46 32.51
CA VAL A 208 3.26 -3.93 32.95
C VAL A 208 2.15 -4.38 31.99
N TRP A 209 2.43 -4.38 30.69
CA TRP A 209 1.40 -4.51 29.65
C TRP A 209 1.31 -5.88 29.01
N LEU A 210 2.40 -6.65 28.95
CA LEU A 210 2.41 -8.02 28.45
C LEU A 210 2.28 -8.99 29.63
N PRO A 211 1.13 -9.68 29.80
CA PRO A 211 0.87 -10.46 31.01
C PRO A 211 1.90 -11.55 31.29
N ASN A 212 2.38 -12.23 30.23
CA ASN A 212 3.40 -13.26 30.35
C ASN A 212 4.20 -13.41 29.04
N ALA A 213 5.31 -12.68 28.95
CA ALA A 213 6.19 -12.70 27.77
C ALA A 213 6.72 -14.11 27.45
N THR A 214 7.05 -14.91 28.47
CA THR A 214 7.53 -16.28 28.27
C THR A 214 6.45 -17.16 27.66
N ALA A 215 5.20 -17.06 28.13
CA ALA A 215 4.09 -17.82 27.55
C ALA A 215 3.82 -17.41 26.10
N THR A 216 3.94 -16.12 25.77
CA THR A 216 3.81 -15.64 24.38
C THR A 216 4.88 -16.22 23.47
N VAL A 217 6.15 -16.17 23.87
CA VAL A 217 7.25 -16.80 23.10
C VAL A 217 7.02 -18.29 22.95
N GLU A 218 6.70 -19.00 24.03
CA GLU A 218 6.40 -20.44 23.98
C GLU A 218 5.20 -20.77 23.08
N TRP A 219 4.16 -19.94 23.07
CA TRP A 219 3.00 -20.10 22.20
C TRP A 219 3.39 -19.94 20.72
N ILE A 220 4.14 -18.90 20.37
CA ILE A 220 4.65 -18.71 19.00
C ILE A 220 5.49 -19.91 18.57
N LEU A 221 6.39 -20.40 19.44
CA LEU A 221 7.24 -21.54 19.13
C LEU A 221 6.46 -22.86 18.94
N LYS A 222 5.30 -23.04 19.60
CA LYS A 222 4.41 -24.19 19.35
C LYS A 222 3.78 -24.18 17.95
N CYS A 223 3.69 -23.02 17.32
CA CYS A 223 3.18 -22.89 15.95
C CYS A 223 4.19 -23.35 14.88
N ARG A 224 5.46 -23.57 15.25
CA ARG A 224 6.51 -23.95 14.30
C ARG A 224 6.27 -25.35 13.72
N GLU A 225 6.47 -25.46 12.41
CA GLU A 225 6.46 -26.71 11.65
C GLU A 225 7.62 -26.72 10.65
N GLY A 226 8.71 -27.40 11.02
CA GLY A 226 9.95 -27.38 10.23
C GLY A 226 10.55 -25.97 10.16
N ASN A 227 10.73 -25.48 8.93
CA ASN A 227 11.29 -24.15 8.65
C ASN A 227 10.22 -23.06 8.47
N GLY A 228 8.94 -23.41 8.64
CA GLY A 228 7.83 -22.46 8.63
C GLY A 228 7.06 -22.47 9.94
N PHE A 229 6.07 -21.59 10.05
CA PHE A 229 5.09 -21.56 11.13
C PHE A 229 3.69 -21.72 10.56
N LYS A 230 2.81 -22.32 11.35
CA LYS A 230 1.37 -22.44 11.10
C LYS A 230 0.65 -21.32 11.83
N ILE A 231 -0.49 -20.85 11.32
CA ILE A 231 -1.21 -19.72 11.92
C ILE A 231 -1.60 -19.92 13.41
N SER A 232 -1.76 -21.17 13.86
CA SER A 232 -1.95 -21.56 15.26
C SER A 232 -1.41 -22.98 15.52
N PRO A 233 -1.24 -23.43 16.79
CA PRO A 233 -0.72 -24.76 17.10
C PRO A 233 -1.58 -25.90 16.52
N ASP A 234 -2.89 -25.69 16.44
CA ASP A 234 -3.87 -26.68 15.93
C ASP A 234 -4.05 -26.64 14.40
N SER A 235 -3.48 -25.64 13.74
CA SER A 235 -3.49 -25.54 12.29
C SER A 235 -2.66 -26.67 11.66
N ARG A 236 -2.95 -26.98 10.38
CA ARG A 236 -2.40 -28.16 9.68
C ARG A 236 -1.28 -27.85 8.70
N VAL A 237 -1.11 -26.59 8.33
CA VAL A 237 -0.18 -26.18 7.29
C VAL A 237 0.55 -24.92 7.74
N SER A 238 1.85 -24.90 7.50
CA SER A 238 2.64 -23.68 7.58
C SER A 238 2.44 -22.81 6.35
N GLY A 239 2.62 -21.50 6.54
CA GLY A 239 2.53 -20.54 5.44
C GLY A 239 3.44 -19.34 5.63
N VAL A 240 3.75 -18.64 4.56
CA VAL A 240 4.68 -17.51 4.59
C VAL A 240 4.14 -16.35 5.42
N THR A 241 2.82 -16.11 5.40
CA THR A 241 2.20 -15.05 6.20
C THR A 241 2.39 -15.32 7.70
N SER A 242 2.06 -16.53 8.13
CA SER A 242 2.21 -16.94 9.53
C SER A 242 3.68 -17.04 9.96
N THR A 243 4.57 -17.48 9.08
CA THR A 243 6.02 -17.47 9.30
C THR A 243 6.56 -16.07 9.51
N ALA A 244 6.19 -15.12 8.65
CA ALA A 244 6.59 -13.72 8.80
C ALA A 244 6.06 -13.12 10.11
N SER A 245 4.79 -13.34 10.45
CA SER A 245 4.22 -12.88 11.72
C SER A 245 4.96 -13.44 12.94
N ALA A 246 5.32 -14.73 12.93
CA ALA A 246 6.11 -15.33 14.01
C ALA A 246 7.48 -14.69 14.15
N LEU A 247 8.20 -14.51 13.04
CA LEU A 247 9.54 -13.92 13.04
C LEU A 247 9.52 -12.48 13.56
N LEU A 248 8.60 -11.65 13.04
CA LEU A 248 8.44 -10.26 13.47
C LEU A 248 8.07 -10.16 14.95
N ALA A 249 7.15 -11.00 15.44
CA ALA A 249 6.79 -11.00 16.86
C ALA A 249 7.95 -11.46 17.75
N LEU A 250 8.71 -12.47 17.32
CA LEU A 250 9.88 -12.95 18.07
C LEU A 250 11.05 -11.96 18.04
N ASP A 251 11.20 -11.17 16.99
CA ASP A 251 12.19 -10.09 16.92
C ASP A 251 11.90 -9.00 17.95
N ILE A 252 10.65 -8.51 17.97
CA ILE A 252 10.19 -7.52 18.96
C ILE A 252 10.38 -8.03 20.40
N LEU A 253 10.19 -9.33 20.62
CA LEU A 253 10.33 -9.97 21.94
C LEU A 253 11.78 -10.39 22.27
N ASP A 254 12.77 -10.02 21.44
CA ASP A 254 14.19 -10.41 21.57
C ASP A 254 14.36 -11.95 21.73
N ALA A 255 13.59 -12.70 20.94
CA ALA A 255 13.45 -14.14 21.02
C ALA A 255 13.72 -14.89 19.70
N LEU A 256 14.13 -14.19 18.63
CA LEU A 256 14.58 -14.81 17.38
C LEU A 256 15.62 -15.94 17.59
N PRO A 257 16.64 -15.80 18.46
CA PRO A 257 17.63 -16.85 18.68
C PRO A 257 17.07 -18.17 19.22
N GLN A 258 15.83 -18.17 19.74
CA GLN A 258 15.18 -19.37 20.26
C GLN A 258 14.59 -20.27 19.15
N ILE A 259 14.47 -19.74 17.92
CA ILE A 259 13.90 -20.49 16.82
C ILE A 259 14.89 -21.51 16.30
N SER A 260 16.12 -21.12 15.99
CA SER A 260 17.10 -22.02 15.38
C SER A 260 18.51 -21.52 15.66
N ASP A 261 19.46 -22.45 15.77
CA ASP A 261 20.88 -22.13 15.73
C ASP A 261 21.30 -21.64 14.32
N ASP A 262 20.50 -21.97 13.30
CA ASP A 262 20.69 -21.52 11.92
C ASP A 262 19.39 -20.91 11.36
N ILE A 263 19.34 -19.58 11.31
CA ILE A 263 18.22 -18.82 10.76
C ILE A 263 18.18 -18.89 9.23
N GLN A 264 19.28 -19.30 8.60
CA GLN A 264 19.40 -19.41 7.14
C GLN A 264 18.45 -20.46 6.58
N ASP A 265 18.20 -21.56 7.30
CA ASP A 265 17.26 -22.60 6.89
C ASP A 265 15.81 -22.07 6.72
N ILE A 266 15.45 -21.04 7.49
CA ILE A 266 14.15 -20.37 7.38
C ILE A 266 14.15 -19.42 6.18
N ALA A 267 15.22 -18.65 6.00
CA ALA A 267 15.38 -17.79 4.83
C ALA A 267 15.36 -18.59 3.52
N ASP A 268 16.06 -19.72 3.47
CA ASP A 268 16.08 -20.66 2.33
C ASP A 268 14.69 -21.23 2.05
N TRP A 269 13.93 -21.56 3.11
CA TRP A 269 12.56 -22.03 2.95
C TRP A 269 11.65 -20.93 2.38
N ILE A 270 11.71 -19.69 2.90
CA ILE A 270 10.93 -18.56 2.37
C ILE A 270 11.34 -18.26 0.93
N GLY A 271 12.64 -18.24 0.63
CA GLY A 271 13.17 -18.07 -0.73
C GLY A 271 12.63 -19.12 -1.70
N SER A 272 12.53 -20.38 -1.25
CA SER A 272 12.00 -21.47 -2.08
C SER A 272 10.51 -21.35 -2.45
N LEU A 273 9.77 -20.49 -1.75
CA LEU A 273 8.36 -20.20 -2.06
C LEU A 273 8.18 -19.15 -3.16
N GLN A 274 9.26 -18.49 -3.60
CA GLN A 274 9.20 -17.62 -4.76
C GLN A 274 8.94 -18.47 -6.02
N VAL A 275 7.89 -18.12 -6.76
CA VAL A 275 7.50 -18.87 -7.95
C VAL A 275 8.30 -18.36 -9.15
N GLU A 276 9.41 -19.03 -9.46
CA GLU A 276 10.23 -18.68 -10.64
C GLU A 276 9.69 -19.26 -11.95
N GLN A 277 8.88 -20.31 -11.87
CA GLN A 277 8.28 -20.99 -13.02
C GLN A 277 6.85 -21.42 -12.69
N ALA A 278 5.91 -21.04 -13.54
CA ALA A 278 4.50 -21.38 -13.37
C ALA A 278 3.86 -21.76 -14.71
N THR A 279 2.68 -22.40 -14.62
CA THR A 279 1.88 -22.72 -15.82
C THR A 279 1.29 -21.45 -16.46
N SER A 280 1.00 -20.44 -15.65
CA SER A 280 0.62 -19.10 -16.12
C SER A 280 1.64 -18.08 -15.67
N MET A 281 2.11 -17.24 -16.60
CA MET A 281 3.12 -16.21 -16.34
C MET A 281 2.67 -15.20 -15.28
N GLN A 282 1.36 -14.99 -15.10
CA GLN A 282 0.80 -14.08 -14.09
C GLN A 282 1.15 -14.44 -12.63
N TYR A 283 1.65 -15.65 -12.37
CA TYR A 283 2.05 -16.09 -11.03
C TYR A 283 3.57 -16.11 -10.83
N VAL A 284 4.34 -15.84 -11.88
CA VAL A 284 5.80 -15.83 -11.81
C VAL A 284 6.27 -14.56 -11.10
N GLY A 285 7.20 -14.72 -10.17
CA GLY A 285 7.93 -13.64 -9.51
C GLY A 285 7.51 -13.37 -8.07
N GLY A 286 6.24 -13.57 -7.73
CA GLY A 286 5.75 -13.47 -6.35
C GLY A 286 5.92 -14.76 -5.54
N TRP A 287 5.42 -14.74 -4.31
CA TRP A 287 5.46 -15.88 -3.38
C TRP A 287 4.11 -16.57 -3.25
N ALA A 288 4.16 -17.90 -3.21
CA ALA A 288 3.04 -18.74 -2.80
C ALA A 288 2.87 -18.71 -1.28
N GLU A 289 1.64 -18.90 -0.78
CA GLU A 289 1.40 -18.93 0.67
C GLU A 289 2.07 -20.15 1.32
N GLY A 290 2.14 -21.27 0.60
CA GLY A 290 2.80 -22.48 1.09
C GLY A 290 3.43 -23.30 -0.03
N VAL A 291 4.09 -24.39 0.35
CA VAL A 291 4.77 -25.26 -0.61
C VAL A 291 3.75 -25.89 -1.56
N ASN A 292 3.95 -25.71 -2.87
CA ASN A 292 3.12 -26.26 -3.95
C ASN A 292 1.64 -25.80 -3.94
N THR A 293 1.30 -24.67 -3.34
CA THR A 293 -0.08 -24.12 -3.40
C THR A 293 -0.37 -23.43 -4.74
N ASN A 294 0.66 -22.88 -5.39
CA ASN A 294 0.55 -22.15 -6.68
C ASN A 294 -0.50 -21.03 -6.64
N ASP A 295 -0.53 -20.29 -5.53
CA ASP A 295 -1.49 -19.22 -5.20
C ASP A 295 -0.80 -17.86 -5.03
N THR A 296 0.27 -17.63 -5.82
CA THR A 296 1.07 -16.40 -5.78
C THR A 296 0.20 -15.15 -5.77
N ASN A 297 0.45 -14.25 -4.82
CA ASN A 297 -0.32 -13.02 -4.65
C ASN A 297 0.48 -11.93 -3.93
N ILE A 298 -0.04 -10.70 -3.94
CA ILE A 298 0.63 -9.53 -3.36
C ILE A 298 0.81 -9.61 -1.84
N MET A 299 -0.09 -10.29 -1.12
CA MET A 299 -0.02 -10.40 0.34
C MET A 299 1.08 -11.38 0.76
N SER A 300 1.09 -12.58 0.19
CA SER A 300 2.14 -13.56 0.45
C SER A 300 3.51 -13.04 0.01
N THR A 301 3.58 -12.29 -1.10
CA THR A 301 4.80 -11.58 -1.54
C THR A 301 5.27 -10.55 -0.52
N TYR A 302 4.38 -9.70 -0.02
CA TYR A 302 4.71 -8.70 1.00
C TYR A 302 5.24 -9.34 2.29
N TYR A 303 4.58 -10.38 2.80
CA TYR A 303 5.02 -11.06 4.02
C TYR A 303 6.33 -11.83 3.83
N ALA A 304 6.55 -12.44 2.66
CA ALA A 304 7.82 -13.06 2.33
C ALA A 304 8.97 -12.05 2.36
N LEU A 305 8.78 -10.89 1.73
CA LEU A 305 9.78 -9.83 1.70
C LEU A 305 10.01 -9.22 3.08
N LEU A 306 8.97 -9.00 3.89
CA LEU A 306 9.14 -8.56 5.28
C LEU A 306 10.02 -9.51 6.08
N ALA A 307 9.77 -10.82 5.96
CA ALA A 307 10.55 -11.82 6.68
C ALA A 307 12.00 -11.89 6.16
N LEU A 308 12.21 -11.83 4.85
CA LEU A 308 13.55 -11.87 4.28
C LEU A 308 14.34 -10.58 4.55
N ASP A 309 13.68 -9.42 4.62
CA ASP A 309 14.28 -8.14 5.00
C ASP A 309 14.73 -8.17 6.48
N LEU A 310 13.85 -8.64 7.38
CA LEU A 310 14.19 -8.86 8.79
C LEU A 310 15.41 -9.78 8.96
N LEU A 311 15.53 -10.80 8.12
CA LEU A 311 16.62 -11.78 8.15
C LEU A 311 17.88 -11.35 7.37
N ASP A 312 17.91 -10.13 6.83
CA ASP A 312 18.99 -9.63 5.96
C ASP A 312 19.30 -10.59 4.78
N ALA A 313 18.24 -11.18 4.23
CA ALA A 313 18.31 -12.29 3.27
C ALA A 313 17.76 -11.92 1.87
N ILE A 314 17.30 -10.70 1.65
CA ILE A 314 16.77 -10.24 0.35
C ILE A 314 17.78 -10.48 -0.78
N ASP A 315 19.02 -10.04 -0.61
CA ASP A 315 20.06 -10.15 -1.65
C ASP A 315 20.48 -11.60 -1.95
N SER A 316 20.34 -12.51 -0.98
CA SER A 316 20.77 -13.90 -1.13
C SER A 316 19.65 -14.84 -1.59
N GLN A 317 18.40 -14.55 -1.25
CA GLN A 317 17.26 -15.46 -1.46
C GLN A 317 16.28 -15.00 -2.53
N VAL A 318 16.30 -13.72 -2.92
CA VAL A 318 15.28 -13.17 -3.81
C VAL A 318 15.80 -13.01 -5.23
N ASN A 319 15.06 -13.58 -6.18
CA ASN A 319 15.15 -13.16 -7.56
C ASN A 319 14.43 -11.82 -7.73
N GLN A 320 15.15 -10.73 -7.47
CA GLN A 320 14.57 -9.38 -7.37
C GLN A 320 13.93 -8.91 -8.69
N SER A 321 14.52 -9.26 -9.85
CA SER A 321 13.99 -8.82 -11.14
C SER A 321 12.55 -9.29 -11.36
N ILE A 322 12.30 -10.59 -11.18
CA ILE A 322 10.96 -11.14 -11.39
C ILE A 322 9.99 -10.74 -10.28
N ALA A 323 10.48 -10.51 -9.05
CA ALA A 323 9.66 -9.98 -7.96
C ALA A 323 9.16 -8.56 -8.25
N VAL A 324 10.05 -7.68 -8.72
CA VAL A 324 9.69 -6.32 -9.15
C VAL A 324 8.69 -6.36 -10.30
N ASP A 325 8.93 -7.19 -11.33
CA ASP A 325 8.01 -7.35 -12.45
C ASP A 325 6.62 -7.80 -11.97
N PHE A 326 6.56 -8.83 -11.11
CA PHE A 326 5.30 -9.31 -10.52
C PHE A 326 4.55 -8.22 -9.76
N ILE A 327 5.24 -7.45 -8.91
CA ILE A 327 4.63 -6.39 -8.12
C ILE A 327 4.11 -5.28 -9.03
N LEU A 328 4.87 -4.87 -10.04
CA LEU A 328 4.43 -3.84 -11.00
C LEU A 328 3.27 -4.33 -11.87
N ASP A 329 3.25 -5.60 -12.26
CA ASP A 329 2.18 -6.20 -13.06
C ASP A 329 0.89 -6.41 -12.24
N CYS A 330 0.98 -6.43 -10.91
CA CYS A 330 -0.19 -6.35 -10.03
C CYS A 330 -0.88 -4.98 -10.08
N GLN A 331 -0.29 -3.92 -10.66
CA GLN A 331 -1.00 -2.66 -10.81
C GLN A 331 -2.20 -2.84 -11.74
N ALA A 332 -3.38 -2.49 -11.23
CA ALA A 332 -4.65 -2.63 -11.92
C ALA A 332 -4.92 -1.46 -12.88
N THR A 333 -5.88 -1.63 -13.78
CA THR A 333 -6.27 -0.61 -14.77
C THR A 333 -6.79 0.69 -14.14
N ASP A 334 -7.38 0.60 -12.96
CA ASP A 334 -7.84 1.77 -12.20
C ASP A 334 -6.72 2.52 -11.46
N GLY A 335 -5.45 2.11 -11.64
CA GLY A 335 -4.27 2.72 -11.01
C GLY A 335 -3.93 2.18 -9.62
N SER A 336 -4.81 1.38 -9.01
CA SER A 336 -4.56 0.71 -7.73
C SER A 336 -3.79 -0.60 -7.91
N TRP A 337 -3.70 -1.44 -6.87
CA TRP A 337 -3.07 -2.75 -6.95
C TRP A 337 -4.08 -3.88 -6.81
N GLY A 338 -3.98 -4.87 -7.68
CA GLY A 338 -4.71 -6.13 -7.60
C GLY A 338 -4.04 -7.14 -6.67
N PHE A 339 -4.80 -8.16 -6.28
CA PHE A 339 -4.27 -9.29 -5.50
C PHE A 339 -3.26 -10.12 -6.32
N THR A 340 -3.43 -10.11 -7.64
CA THR A 340 -2.60 -10.78 -8.67
C THR A 340 -2.54 -9.85 -9.89
N PRO A 341 -1.68 -10.11 -10.89
CA PRO A 341 -1.67 -9.38 -12.15
C PRO A 341 -2.96 -9.47 -12.96
N GLU A 342 -3.06 -8.61 -13.99
CA GLU A 342 -4.16 -8.58 -14.98
C GLU A 342 -5.56 -8.27 -14.40
N ARG A 343 -5.62 -7.40 -13.38
CA ARG A 343 -6.88 -6.98 -12.76
C ARG A 343 -7.33 -5.63 -13.32
N GLU A 344 -8.59 -5.54 -13.72
CA GLU A 344 -9.18 -4.26 -14.12
C GLU A 344 -9.37 -3.33 -12.93
N VAL A 345 -9.77 -3.91 -11.79
CA VAL A 345 -10.06 -3.19 -10.54
C VAL A 345 -9.24 -3.82 -9.43
N GLY A 346 -8.47 -2.99 -8.73
CA GLY A 346 -7.67 -3.42 -7.59
C GLY A 346 -8.32 -3.08 -6.25
N ASN A 347 -7.49 -3.02 -5.21
CA ASN A 347 -7.88 -2.65 -3.86
C ASN A 347 -6.82 -1.72 -3.28
N ILE A 348 -7.26 -0.60 -2.71
CA ILE A 348 -6.39 0.35 -2.01
C ILE A 348 -5.58 -0.32 -0.90
N ALA A 349 -6.11 -1.36 -0.24
CA ALA A 349 -5.39 -2.12 0.79
C ALA A 349 -4.08 -2.77 0.28
N TYR A 350 -3.96 -3.04 -1.02
CA TYR A 350 -2.77 -3.65 -1.62
C TYR A 350 -1.73 -2.61 -2.07
N VAL A 351 -2.12 -1.34 -2.18
CA VAL A 351 -1.22 -0.26 -2.64
C VAL A 351 -0.02 -0.12 -1.72
N GLY A 352 -0.23 0.10 -0.41
CA GLY A 352 0.85 0.23 0.57
C GLY A 352 1.71 -1.02 0.66
N ARG A 353 1.13 -2.21 0.51
CA ARG A 353 1.88 -3.48 0.48
C ARG A 353 2.80 -3.58 -0.73
N ALA A 354 2.30 -3.21 -1.91
CA ALA A 354 3.09 -3.19 -3.13
C ALA A 354 4.22 -2.17 -3.09
N ILE A 355 3.91 -0.93 -2.67
CA ILE A 355 4.91 0.14 -2.56
C ILE A 355 6.00 -0.25 -1.57
N ARG A 356 5.63 -0.73 -0.37
CA ARG A 356 6.60 -1.16 0.63
C ARG A 356 7.43 -2.35 0.15
N SER A 357 6.85 -3.26 -0.62
CA SER A 357 7.58 -4.37 -1.24
C SER A 357 8.65 -3.88 -2.22
N LEU A 358 8.35 -2.87 -3.03
CA LEU A 358 9.33 -2.26 -3.94
C LEU A 358 10.45 -1.54 -3.17
N GLU A 359 10.15 -0.91 -2.04
CA GLU A 359 11.18 -0.32 -1.16
C GLU A 359 12.13 -1.36 -0.58
N MET A 360 11.60 -2.47 -0.05
CA MET A 360 12.43 -3.59 0.48
C MET A 360 13.32 -4.21 -0.61
N LEU A 361 12.89 -4.14 -1.87
CA LEU A 361 13.68 -4.53 -3.04
C LEU A 361 14.62 -3.42 -3.53
N ASN A 362 14.88 -2.39 -2.72
CA ASN A 362 15.76 -1.26 -3.00
C ASN A 362 15.41 -0.51 -4.31
N GLN A 363 14.14 -0.49 -4.71
CA GLN A 363 13.71 0.20 -5.92
C GLN A 363 13.56 1.70 -5.69
N ASN A 364 14.05 2.50 -6.64
CA ASN A 364 13.71 3.92 -6.68
C ASN A 364 12.28 4.05 -7.22
N LEU A 365 11.31 4.26 -6.31
CA LEU A 365 9.88 4.31 -6.64
C LEU A 365 9.55 5.33 -7.74
N ASN A 366 10.14 6.53 -7.67
CA ASN A 366 9.94 7.56 -8.68
C ASN A 366 10.46 7.16 -10.05
N GLN A 367 11.47 6.29 -10.14
CA GLN A 367 11.97 5.77 -11.40
C GLN A 367 11.12 4.61 -11.93
N VAL A 368 10.82 3.61 -11.08
CA VAL A 368 10.09 2.41 -11.52
C VAL A 368 8.61 2.69 -11.80
N LEU A 369 8.03 3.72 -11.18
CA LEU A 369 6.65 4.13 -11.42
C LEU A 369 6.51 5.26 -12.47
N ALA A 370 7.60 5.91 -12.88
CA ALA A 370 7.56 6.92 -13.96
C ALA A 370 7.53 6.32 -15.38
N VAL A 371 7.46 5.00 -15.50
CA VAL A 371 7.28 4.31 -16.77
C VAL A 371 5.82 4.40 -17.23
N GLU A 372 5.57 4.26 -18.54
CA GLU A 372 4.22 4.21 -19.11
C GLU A 372 3.39 3.12 -18.43
N ASP A 373 2.17 3.47 -18.02
CA ASP A 373 1.22 2.49 -17.49
C ASP A 373 0.72 1.60 -18.64
N PRO A 374 1.01 0.28 -18.62
CA PRO A 374 0.57 -0.61 -19.68
C PRO A 374 -0.97 -0.75 -19.74
N ASN A 375 -1.68 -0.42 -18.66
CA ASN A 375 -3.14 -0.47 -18.60
C ASN A 375 -3.81 0.82 -19.10
N ASN A 376 -3.06 1.92 -19.18
CA ASN A 376 -3.53 3.20 -19.69
C ASN A 376 -2.54 3.73 -20.74
N PRO A 377 -2.28 2.97 -21.83
CA PRO A 377 -1.26 3.32 -22.79
C PRO A 377 -1.63 4.62 -23.49
N ALA A 378 -0.62 5.36 -23.91
CA ALA A 378 -0.84 6.55 -24.71
C ALA A 378 -1.76 6.20 -25.89
N PRO A 379 -2.85 6.96 -26.13
CA PRO A 379 -3.60 6.78 -27.37
C PRO A 379 -2.60 6.93 -28.51
N VAL A 380 -2.62 6.00 -29.48
CA VAL A 380 -1.75 6.07 -30.65
C VAL A 380 -1.96 7.44 -31.27
N LEU A 381 -1.00 8.34 -31.04
CA LEU A 381 -1.07 9.69 -31.59
C LEU A 381 -0.92 9.52 -33.09
N LEU A 382 -2.06 9.45 -33.78
CA LEU A 382 -2.10 9.74 -35.20
C LEU A 382 -1.62 11.18 -35.29
N ASP A 383 -0.35 11.37 -35.63
CA ASP A 383 0.28 12.69 -35.64
C ASP A 383 -0.63 13.61 -36.45
N TRP A 384 -1.34 14.50 -35.76
CA TRP A 384 -2.35 15.33 -36.38
C TRP A 384 -1.70 16.23 -37.44
N ARG A 385 -0.38 16.44 -37.37
CA ARG A 385 0.40 17.11 -38.41
C ARG A 385 0.37 16.29 -39.71
N ILE A 386 0.47 14.97 -39.64
CA ILE A 386 0.30 14.07 -40.79
C ILE A 386 -1.13 14.18 -41.33
N VAL A 387 -2.14 14.16 -40.45
CA VAL A 387 -3.54 14.33 -40.85
C VAL A 387 -3.79 15.69 -41.53
N ALA A 388 -3.21 16.76 -40.98
CA ALA A 388 -3.31 18.12 -41.52
C ALA A 388 -2.59 18.23 -42.87
N VAL A 389 -1.39 17.65 -43.02
CA VAL A 389 -0.66 17.60 -44.30
C VAL A 389 -1.46 16.83 -45.35
N ILE A 390 -2.05 15.70 -44.99
CA ILE A 390 -2.93 14.93 -45.88
C ILE A 390 -4.14 15.78 -46.28
N ALA A 391 -4.83 16.41 -45.32
CA ALA A 391 -6.02 17.23 -45.59
C ALA A 391 -5.71 18.44 -46.51
N ILE A 392 -4.60 19.14 -46.28
CA ILE A 392 -4.14 20.25 -47.13
C ILE A 392 -3.82 19.76 -48.54
N THR A 393 -3.10 18.63 -48.65
CA THR A 393 -2.73 18.05 -49.94
C THR A 393 -3.96 17.63 -50.73
N VAL A 394 -4.91 16.95 -50.09
CA VAL A 394 -6.18 16.55 -50.70
C VAL A 394 -6.97 17.79 -51.14
N GLY A 395 -7.07 18.82 -50.28
CA GLY A 395 -7.73 20.08 -50.61
C GLY A 395 -7.12 20.77 -51.83
N ALA A 396 -5.79 20.84 -51.91
CA ALA A 396 -5.07 21.41 -53.05
C ALA A 396 -5.34 20.62 -54.36
N VAL A 397 -5.35 19.29 -54.29
CA VAL A 397 -5.66 18.43 -55.44
C VAL A 397 -7.10 18.64 -55.92
N VAL A 398 -8.07 18.70 -55.02
CA VAL A 398 -9.49 18.95 -55.36
C VAL A 398 -9.65 20.31 -56.04
N ILE A 399 -9.03 21.37 -55.49
CA ILE A 399 -9.07 22.70 -56.09
C ILE A 399 -8.45 22.70 -57.50
N ALA A 400 -7.32 22.02 -57.69
CA ALA A 400 -6.68 21.90 -58.99
C ALA A 400 -7.58 21.18 -60.02
N ILE A 401 -8.19 20.05 -59.63
CA ILE A 401 -9.11 19.28 -60.49
C ILE A 401 -10.33 20.11 -60.88
N VAL A 402 -10.95 20.81 -59.93
CA VAL A 402 -12.13 21.66 -60.18
C VAL A 402 -11.77 22.83 -61.09
N SER A 403 -10.60 23.44 -60.88
CA SER A 403 -10.14 24.58 -61.70
C SER A 403 -9.91 24.18 -63.16
N VAL A 404 -9.37 22.98 -63.41
CA VAL A 404 -9.16 22.45 -64.77
C VAL A 404 -10.46 22.10 -65.50
N ARG A 405 -11.54 21.79 -64.77
CA ARG A 405 -12.87 21.50 -65.36
C ARG A 405 -13.73 22.74 -65.62
N MET A 406 -13.34 23.89 -65.06
CA MET A 406 -14.09 25.15 -65.22
C MET A 406 -13.53 26.05 -66.34
N ASP A 407 -12.38 25.68 -66.90
CA ASP A 407 -11.93 26.10 -68.23
C ASP A 407 -12.43 25.10 -69.28
#